data_AF-A0A978SYY9-F1
#
_entry.id   AF-A0A978SYY9-F1
#
_cell.length_a   1.000
_cell.length_b   1.000
_cell.length_c   1.000
_cell.angle_alpha   90.00
_cell.angle_beta   90.00
_cell.angle_gamma   90.00
#
_symmetry.space_group_name_H-M   'P 1'
#
loop_
_entity.id
_entity.type
_entity.pdbx_description
1 polymer ?
#
loop_
_entity_poly.entity_id
_entity_poly.type
_entity_poly.pdbx_seq_one_letter_code
_entity_poly.pdbx_strand_id
1 'polypeptide(L)' 'MSLITSMLVALIYLILGGAYLVIVPFALYIYLQKRWYVAGSFERSFMYFLVFFFFPGLMLLAPFLNFRPQRRQLEM' A
#
# COMPACT_ATOMS: atom_id res chain seq x y z
N MET A 1 -1.93 -37.36 0.86
CA MET A 1 -2.14 -36.39 1.96
C MET A 1 -1.10 -35.26 1.90
N SER A 2 0.20 -35.55 1.86
CA SER A 2 1.28 -34.54 1.86
C SER A 2 1.26 -33.55 0.68
N LEU A 3 1.06 -34.02 -0.55
CA LEU A 3 1.07 -33.15 -1.75
C LEU A 3 -0.05 -32.10 -1.75
N ILE A 4 -1.25 -32.47 -1.29
CA ILE A 4 -2.40 -31.54 -1.21
C ILE A 4 -2.12 -30.47 -0.16
N THR A 5 -1.58 -30.86 1.00
CA THR A 5 -1.17 -29.91 2.04
C THR A 5 -0.08 -28.96 1.53
N SER A 6 0.94 -29.45 0.82
CA SER A 6 1.99 -28.61 0.25
C SER A 6 1.46 -27.61 -0.78
N MET A 7 0.55 -28.03 -1.67
CA MET A 7 -0.08 -27.13 -2.65
C MET A 7 -0.97 -26.07 -1.99
N LEU A 8 -1.74 -26.46 -0.97
CA LEU A 8 -2.57 -25.54 -0.21
C LEU A 8 -1.72 -24.52 0.54
N VAL A 9 -0.62 -24.95 1.17
CA VAL A 9 0.33 -24.06 1.86
C VAL A 9 0.97 -23.08 0.87
N ALA A 10 1.40 -23.55 -0.31
CA ALA A 10 1.94 -22.68 -1.36
C ALA A 10 0.93 -21.63 -1.82
N LEU A 11 -0.34 -22.02 -2.02
CA LEU A 11 -1.40 -21.10 -2.39
C LEU A 11 -1.64 -20.04 -1.31
N ILE A 12 -1.64 -20.43 -0.03
CA ILE A 12 -1.78 -19.48 1.09
C ILE A 12 -0.65 -18.47 1.08
N TYR A 13 0.61 -18.91 0.94
CA TYR A 13 1.74 -17.98 0.89
C TYR A 13 1.70 -17.08 -0.34
N LEU A 14 1.22 -17.57 -1.47
CA LEU A 14 1.03 -16.76 -2.67
C LEU A 14 -0.03 -15.67 -2.45
N ILE A 15 -1.17 -16.02 -1.85
CA ILE A 15 -2.23 -15.06 -1.52
C ILE A 15 -1.74 -14.05 -0.49
N LEU A 16 -1.10 -14.50 0.59
CA LEU A 16 -0.55 -13.62 1.63
C LEU A 16 0.54 -12.70 1.08
N GLY A 17 1.44 -13.23 0.26
CA GLY A 17 2.48 -12.46 -0.42
C GLY A 17 1.89 -11.44 -1.39
N GLY A 18 0.91 -11.83 -2.20
CA GLY A 18 0.20 -10.92 -3.09
C GLY A 18 -0.56 -9.82 -2.33
N ALA A 19 -1.20 -10.17 -1.23
CA ALA A 19 -1.87 -9.21 -0.37
C ALA A 19 -0.88 -8.21 0.25
N TYR A 20 0.25 -8.70 0.76
CA TYR A 20 1.29 -7.90 1.39
C TYR A 20 2.04 -7.00 0.41
N LEU A 21 2.31 -7.46 -0.82
CA LEU A 21 3.10 -6.72 -1.81
C LEU A 21 2.28 -5.79 -2.72
N VAL A 22 1.00 -6.09 -2.95
CA VAL A 22 0.17 -5.35 -3.91
C VAL A 22 -1.04 -4.71 -3.25
N ILE A 23 -1.90 -5.51 -2.62
CA ILE A 23 -3.21 -5.04 -2.14
C ILE A 23 -3.06 -4.03 -1.00
N VAL A 24 -2.29 -4.38 0.04
CA VAL A 24 -2.10 -3.52 1.21
C VAL A 24 -1.31 -2.24 0.86
N PRO A 25 -0.20 -2.31 0.12
CA PRO A 25 0.54 -1.11 -0.31
C PRO A 25 -0.31 -0.16 -1.16
N PHE A 26 -1.16 -0.69 -2.05
CA PHE A 26 -2.08 0.12 -2.83
C PHE A 26 -3.10 0.87 -1.95
N ALA A 27 -3.71 0.16 -0.99
CA ALA A 27 -4.63 0.79 -0.03
C ALA A 27 -3.92 1.84 0.83
N LEU A 28 -2.67 1.57 1.22
CA LEU A 28 -1.82 2.48 2.00
C LEU A 28 -1.54 3.76 1.21
N TYR A 29 -1.23 3.67 -0.08
CA TYR A 29 -1.05 4.85 -0.93
C TYR A 29 -2.29 5.76 -0.95
N ILE A 30 -3.49 5.18 -1.05
CA ILE A 30 -4.75 5.93 -1.01
C ILE A 30 -4.95 6.59 0.36
N TYR A 31 -4.66 5.86 1.44
CA TYR A 31 -4.76 6.36 2.81
C TYR A 31 -3.82 7.56 3.04
N LEU A 32 -2.55 7.43 2.63
CA LEU A 32 -1.57 8.51 2.69
C LEU A 32 -2.04 9.71 1.87
N GLN A 33 -2.42 9.52 0.61
CA GLN A 33 -2.85 10.61 -0.28
C GLN A 33 -3.99 11.43 0.36
N LYS A 34 -4.98 10.76 0.96
CA LYS A 34 -6.16 11.43 1.53
C LYS A 34 -5.85 12.21 2.81
N ARG A 35 -4.98 11.68 3.68
CA ARG A 35 -4.81 12.20 5.04
C ARG A 35 -3.47 12.87 5.31
N TRP A 36 -2.55 12.87 4.34
CA TRP A 36 -1.20 13.42 4.52
C TRP A 36 -1.18 14.82 5.13
N TYR A 37 -2.04 15.73 4.64
CA TYR A 37 -2.08 17.13 5.05
C TYR A 37 -2.90 17.40 6.31
N VAL A 38 -3.73 16.46 6.75
CA VAL A 38 -4.70 16.62 7.86
C VAL A 38 -4.34 15.76 9.08
N ALA A 39 -3.43 14.79 8.93
CA ALA A 39 -3.03 13.89 10.01
C ALA A 39 -2.35 14.62 11.18
N GLY A 40 -2.78 14.28 12.41
CA GLY A 40 -2.13 14.71 13.64
C GLY A 40 -0.83 13.94 13.92
N SER A 41 -0.08 14.34 14.96
CA SER A 41 1.26 13.79 15.24
C SER A 41 1.28 12.28 15.46
N PHE A 42 0.32 11.74 16.21
CA PHE A 42 0.24 10.28 16.45
C PHE A 42 -0.10 9.51 15.18
N GLU A 43 -1.07 10.00 14.41
CA GLU A 43 -1.47 9.38 13.14
C GLU A 43 -0.32 9.42 12.13
N ARG A 44 0.43 10.53 12.07
CA ARG A 44 1.58 10.66 11.18
C ARG A 44 2.72 9.69 11.55
N SER A 45 2.99 9.49 12.84
CA SER A 45 3.95 8.46 13.28
C SER A 45 3.52 7.06 12.87
N PHE A 46 2.24 6.74 13.00
CA PHE A 46 1.69 5.46 12.56
C PHE A 46 1.76 5.29 11.03
N MET A 47 1.50 6.36 10.26
CA MET A 47 1.69 6.36 8.81
C MET A 47 3.14 6.02 8.42
N TYR A 48 4.13 6.62 9.09
CA TYR A 48 5.53 6.29 8.81
C TYR A 48 5.85 4.83 9.14
N PHE A 49 5.37 4.32 10.28
CA PHE A 49 5.52 2.91 10.63
C PHE A 49 4.96 1.99 9.53
N LEU A 50 3.75 2.27 9.04
CA LEU A 50 3.13 1.50 7.96
C LEU A 50 3.95 1.56 6.66
N VAL A 51 4.49 2.73 6.31
CA VAL A 51 5.36 2.88 5.13
C VAL A 51 6.62 2.04 5.25
N PHE A 52 7.27 2.00 6.42
CA PHE A 52 8.45 1.16 6.63
C PHE A 52 8.10 -0.33 6.63
N PHE A 53 6.97 -0.70 7.25
CA PHE A 53 6.54 -2.09 7.33
C PHE A 53 6.14 -2.67 5.96
N PHE A 54 5.57 -1.86 5.06
CA PHE A 54 5.16 -2.27 3.71
C PHE A 54 6.05 -1.69 2.59
N PHE A 55 7.24 -1.19 2.95
CA PHE A 55 8.19 -0.55 2.03
C PHE A 55 8.46 -1.34 0.74
N PRO A 56 8.75 -2.66 0.78
CA PRO A 56 9.05 -3.41 -0.45
C PRO A 56 7.88 -3.42 -1.45
N GLY A 57 6.64 -3.48 -0.96
CA GLY A 57 5.45 -3.43 -1.82
C GLY A 57 5.16 -2.03 -2.35
N LEU A 58 5.42 -0.99 -1.54
CA LEU A 58 5.30 0.40 -1.99
C LEU A 58 6.29 0.69 -3.11
N MET A 59 7.54 0.23 -2.98
CA MET A 59 8.57 0.40 -4.02
C MET A 59 8.19 -0.23 -5.36
N LEU A 60 7.47 -1.36 -5.33
CA LEU A 60 6.99 -2.05 -6.53
C LEU A 60 5.90 -1.25 -7.27
N LEU A 61 5.01 -0.58 -6.54
CA LEU A 61 3.90 0.19 -7.12
C LEU A 61 4.28 1.65 -7.46
N ALA A 62 5.38 2.16 -6.88
CA ALA A 62 5.86 3.53 -7.03
C ALA A 62 5.93 4.05 -8.49
N PRO A 63 6.45 3.31 -9.49
CA PRO A 63 6.53 3.82 -10.85
C PRO A 63 5.17 3.95 -11.57
N PHE A 64 4.12 3.30 -11.07
CA PHE A 64 2.81 3.25 -11.72
C PHE A 64 1.83 4.31 -11.20
N LEU A 65 2.03 4.78 -9.97
CA LEU A 65 1.10 5.68 -9.29
C LEU A 65 1.55 7.14 -9.41
N ASN A 66 0.65 8.00 -9.88
CA ASN A 66 0.91 9.44 -10.00
C ASN A 66 -0.05 10.23 -9.12
N PHE A 67 0.47 10.78 -8.03
CA PHE A 67 -0.29 11.60 -7.06
C PHE A 67 -0.08 13.12 -7.26
N ARG A 68 0.25 13.54 -8.48
CA ARG A 68 0.37 14.97 -8.80
C ARG A 68 -0.97 15.67 -8.53
N PRO A 69 -0.98 16.82 -7.85
CA PRO A 69 -2.18 17.64 -7.69
C PRO A 69 -2.81 17.95 -9.06
N GLN A 70 -4.13 17.81 -9.15
CA GLN A 70 -4.86 18.19 -10.35
C GLN A 70 -4.78 19.70 -10.53
N ARG A 71 -4.79 20.15 -11.80
CA ARG A 71 -4.75 21.57 -12.11
C ARG A 71 -5.99 22.24 -11.54
N ARG A 72 -5.80 23.35 -10.82
CA ARG A 72 -6.90 24.19 -10.36
C ARG A 72 -7.55 24.85 -11.56
N GLN A 73 -8.87 24.78 -11.67
CA GLN A 73 -9.61 25.61 -12.62
C GLN A 73 -9.59 27.06 -12.10
N LEU A 74 -9.13 27.98 -12.94
CA LEU A 74 -9.18 29.40 -12.67
C LEU A 74 -10.43 29.92 -13.39
N GLU A 75 -11.37 30.48 -12.65
CA GLU A 75 -12.44 31.28 -13.26
C GLU A 75 -11.80 32.62 -13.69
N MET A 76 -11.96 32.96 -14.97
CA MET A 76 -11.47 34.21 -15.56
C MET A 76 -12.49 35.32 -15.34
#